data_AF-A0A649UH74-F1
#
_entry.id   AF-A0A649UH74-F1
#
_cell.length_a   1.000
_cell.length_b   1.000
_cell.length_c   1.000
_cell.angle_alpha   90.00
_cell.angle_beta   90.00
_cell.angle_gamma   90.00
#
_symmetry.space_group_name_H-M   'P 1'
#
loop_
_entity.id
_entity.type
_entity.pdbx_description
1 polymer ?
#
loop_
_entity_poly.entity_id
_entity_poly.type
_entity_poly.pdbx_seq_one_letter_code
_entity_poly.pdbx_strand_id
1 'polypeptide(L)'
;TKLLLSWATDRGYQVMASISTHSHEDRTAGIKLLNSKSIPTYTSELTKKLLAREGKPVPTHYFKDDEFTLGNGLIELYYPGAGHTEDNIVAWLPKSKILFGGCLVRSHEWEGLGYVGDASISSWADSIKNIVSKKY
;
A
#
# COMPACT_ATOMS: atom_id res chain seq x y z
N THR A 1 13.80 -1.41 -6.38
CA THR A 1 13.00 -0.76 -7.46
C THR A 1 13.66 -0.77 -8.83
N LYS A 2 14.91 -0.30 -9.03
CA LYS A 2 15.55 -0.28 -10.37
C LYS A 2 15.55 -1.63 -11.09
N LEU A 3 15.91 -2.70 -10.38
CA LEU A 3 15.90 -4.07 -10.93
C LEU A 3 14.49 -4.54 -11.30
N LEU A 4 13.48 -4.27 -10.47
CA LEU A 4 12.08 -4.63 -10.75
C LEU A 4 11.54 -3.88 -11.98
N LEU A 5 11.89 -2.60 -12.13
CA LEU A 5 11.54 -1.83 -13.33
C LEU A 5 12.18 -2.43 -14.58
N SER A 6 13.49 -2.74 -14.51
CA SER A 6 14.22 -3.34 -15.65
C SER A 6 13.60 -4.68 -16.02
N TRP A 7 13.32 -5.54 -15.02
CA TRP A 7 12.67 -6.84 -15.23
C TRP A 7 11.33 -6.74 -15.97
N ALA A 8 10.52 -5.72 -15.66
CA ALA A 8 9.23 -5.50 -16.31
C ALA A 8 9.41 -5.01 -17.75
N THR A 9 10.26 -4.01 -17.96
CA THR A 9 10.52 -3.44 -19.29
C THR A 9 11.19 -4.43 -20.24
N ASP A 10 12.10 -5.26 -19.72
CA ASP A 10 12.79 -6.31 -20.50
C ASP A 10 11.81 -7.40 -20.99
N ARG A 11 10.63 -7.49 -20.37
CA ARG A 11 9.52 -8.37 -20.78
C ARG A 11 8.49 -7.69 -21.67
N GLY A 12 8.73 -6.46 -22.08
CA GLY A 12 7.81 -5.67 -22.89
C GLY A 12 6.61 -5.12 -22.11
N TYR A 13 6.62 -5.17 -20.78
CA TYR A 13 5.56 -4.56 -19.98
C TYR A 13 5.83 -3.08 -19.77
N GLN A 14 4.77 -2.28 -19.87
CA GLN A 14 4.78 -0.89 -19.43
C GLN A 14 4.34 -0.82 -17.96
N VAL A 15 5.18 -0.21 -17.13
CA VAL A 15 4.85 0.05 -15.72
C VAL A 15 3.96 1.29 -15.65
N MET A 16 2.65 1.07 -15.54
CA MET A 16 1.65 2.14 -15.58
C MET A 16 1.59 2.99 -14.31
N ALA A 17 1.80 2.36 -13.16
CA ALA A 17 1.76 3.01 -11.85
C ALA A 17 2.40 2.13 -10.77
N SER A 18 2.62 2.71 -9.60
CA SER A 18 2.83 1.97 -8.34
C SER A 18 1.87 2.47 -7.26
N ILE A 19 1.44 1.60 -6.36
CA ILE A 19 0.72 1.93 -5.13
C ILE A 19 1.55 1.49 -3.92
N SER A 20 1.79 2.38 -2.96
CA SER A 20 2.38 2.03 -1.66
C SER A 20 1.30 1.97 -0.58
N THR A 21 1.38 0.96 0.30
CA THR A 21 0.29 0.61 1.22
C THR A 21 0.40 1.23 2.62
N HIS A 22 1.51 1.89 2.95
CA HIS A 22 1.70 2.77 4.12
C HIS A 22 3.04 3.52 3.96
N SER A 23 3.38 4.42 4.89
CA SER A 23 4.51 5.35 4.79
C SER A 23 5.90 4.75 5.03
N HIS A 24 6.02 3.55 5.59
CA HIS A 24 7.31 2.92 5.88
C HIS A 24 8.14 2.68 4.62
N GLU A 25 9.47 2.65 4.79
CA GLU A 25 10.44 2.63 3.70
C GLU A 25 10.38 1.34 2.87
N ASP A 26 10.09 0.21 3.50
CA ASP A 26 9.89 -1.08 2.83
C ASP A 26 8.72 -1.06 1.83
N ARG A 27 7.83 -0.06 1.93
CA ARG A 27 6.78 0.23 0.95
C ARG A 27 7.14 1.37 -0.01
N THR A 28 7.82 2.41 0.48
CA THR A 28 7.92 3.71 -0.21
C THR A 28 9.30 4.06 -0.78
N ALA A 29 10.35 3.27 -0.49
CA ALA A 29 11.73 3.55 -0.94
C ALA A 29 11.85 3.80 -2.46
N GLY A 30 10.96 3.21 -3.25
CA GLY A 30 10.92 3.36 -4.70
C GLY A 30 10.33 4.67 -5.24
N ILE A 31 9.59 5.45 -4.43
CA ILE A 31 8.79 6.59 -4.91
C ILE A 31 9.65 7.61 -5.67
N LYS A 32 10.80 8.01 -5.11
CA LYS A 32 11.69 9.00 -5.75
C LYS A 32 12.13 8.57 -7.15
N LEU A 33 12.50 7.30 -7.32
CA LEU A 33 12.97 6.74 -8.59
C LEU A 33 11.84 6.65 -9.63
N LEU A 34 10.63 6.27 -9.19
CA LEU A 34 9.47 6.19 -10.07
C LEU A 34 9.05 7.58 -10.54
N ASN A 35 9.02 8.55 -9.62
CA ASN A 35 8.74 9.95 -9.92
C ASN A 35 9.76 10.52 -10.93
N SER A 36 11.06 10.25 -10.76
CA SER A 36 12.09 10.73 -11.70
C SER A 36 11.99 10.10 -13.09
N LYS A 37 11.17 9.05 -13.26
CA LYS A 37 10.87 8.39 -14.53
C LYS A 37 9.47 8.73 -15.05
N SER A 38 8.80 9.71 -14.44
CA SER A 38 7.42 10.09 -14.75
C SER A 38 6.42 8.94 -14.66
N ILE A 39 6.71 7.92 -13.81
CA ILE A 39 5.77 6.84 -13.52
C ILE A 39 4.86 7.30 -12.37
N PRO A 40 3.52 7.30 -12.56
CA PRO A 40 2.58 7.62 -11.50
C PRO A 40 2.78 6.79 -10.22
N THR A 41 2.90 7.48 -9.09
CA THR A 41 3.00 6.87 -7.76
C THR A 41 1.78 7.26 -6.95
N TYR A 42 1.12 6.28 -6.34
CA TYR A 42 -0.11 6.43 -5.58
C TYR A 42 0.11 6.03 -4.12
N THR A 43 -0.61 6.71 -3.21
CA THR A 43 -0.85 6.30 -1.83
C THR A 43 -2.23 6.80 -1.38
N SER A 44 -2.64 6.49 -0.15
CA SER A 44 -3.72 7.24 0.51
C SER A 44 -3.28 8.69 0.78
N GLU A 45 -4.24 9.59 0.99
CA GLU A 45 -3.95 10.97 1.39
C GLU A 45 -3.18 11.02 2.71
N LEU A 46 -3.52 10.14 3.65
CA LEU A 46 -2.84 10.05 4.94
C LEU A 46 -1.36 9.67 4.76
N THR A 47 -1.06 8.60 4.03
CA THR A 47 0.33 8.19 3.74
C THR A 47 1.13 9.33 3.10
N LYS A 48 0.54 10.06 2.14
CA LYS A 48 1.20 11.22 1.52
C LYS A 48 1.55 12.31 2.54
N LYS A 49 0.62 12.63 3.46
CA LYS A 49 0.84 13.61 4.53
C LYS A 49 1.93 13.16 5.49
N LEU A 50 1.97 11.88 5.87
CA LEU A 50 3.00 11.32 6.74
C LEU A 50 4.39 11.42 6.09
N LEU A 51 4.52 11.01 4.83
CA LEU A 51 5.76 11.13 4.06
C LEU A 51 6.25 12.59 3.99
N ALA A 52 5.34 13.53 3.71
CA ALA A 52 5.69 14.95 3.66
C ALA A 52 6.19 15.48 5.02
N ARG A 53 5.51 15.10 6.12
CA ARG A 53 5.89 15.47 7.49
C ARG A 53 7.27 14.96 7.87
N GLU A 54 7.65 13.78 7.38
CA GLU A 54 8.96 13.16 7.62
C GLU A 54 10.05 13.62 6.64
N GLY A 55 9.75 14.54 5.72
CA GLY A 55 10.70 15.00 4.69
C GLY A 55 11.07 13.92 3.67
N LYS A 56 10.23 12.89 3.52
CA LYS A 56 10.42 11.79 2.56
C LYS A 56 9.84 12.13 1.19
N PRO A 57 10.28 11.44 0.11
CA PRO A 57 9.68 11.58 -1.21
C PRO A 57 8.17 11.28 -1.18
N VAL A 58 7.38 12.23 -1.66
CA VAL A 58 5.92 12.10 -1.73
C VAL A 58 5.45 11.51 -3.07
N PRO A 59 4.32 10.80 -3.09
CA PRO A 59 3.73 10.31 -4.33
C PRO A 59 3.18 11.46 -5.19
N THR A 60 3.13 11.24 -6.50
CA THR A 60 2.55 12.20 -7.45
C THR A 60 1.02 12.21 -7.41
N HIS A 61 0.41 11.10 -7.04
CA HIS A 61 -1.04 10.90 -6.96
C HIS A 61 -1.44 10.38 -5.57
N TYR A 62 -2.67 10.66 -5.17
CA TYR A 62 -3.24 10.16 -3.92
C TYR A 62 -4.76 10.08 -4.02
N PHE A 63 -5.36 9.23 -3.20
CA PHE A 63 -6.81 9.12 -3.05
C PHE A 63 -7.24 9.50 -1.63
N LYS A 64 -8.46 10.01 -1.48
CA LYS A 64 -8.93 10.63 -0.22
C LYS A 64 -9.87 9.73 0.59
N ASP A 65 -10.73 9.02 -0.10
CA ASP A 65 -11.74 8.16 0.53
C ASP A 65 -11.12 6.84 0.99
N ASP A 66 -11.84 6.10 1.82
CA ASP A 66 -11.38 4.79 2.31
C ASP A 66 -11.31 3.74 1.19
N GLU A 67 -11.96 4.00 0.06
CA GLU A 67 -12.00 3.10 -1.10
C GLU A 67 -11.51 3.81 -2.37
N PHE A 68 -10.71 3.10 -3.16
CA PHE A 68 -10.21 3.61 -4.44
C PHE A 68 -9.96 2.49 -5.43
N THR A 69 -10.22 2.73 -6.71
CA THR A 69 -10.01 1.73 -7.76
C THR A 69 -8.93 2.18 -8.74
N LEU A 70 -8.01 1.28 -9.08
CA LEU A 70 -6.93 1.47 -10.04
C LEU A 70 -7.06 0.51 -11.24
N GLY A 71 -6.64 0.98 -12.41
CA GLY A 71 -6.52 0.16 -13.61
C GLY A 71 -7.84 -0.38 -14.14
N ASN A 72 -8.91 0.43 -14.09
CA ASN A 72 -10.26 0.06 -14.56
C ASN A 72 -10.83 -1.18 -13.85
N GLY A 73 -10.79 -1.20 -12.51
CA GLY A 73 -11.30 -2.32 -11.72
C GLY A 73 -10.31 -3.48 -11.57
N LEU A 74 -9.04 -3.28 -11.95
CA LEU A 74 -8.01 -4.30 -11.78
C LEU A 74 -7.59 -4.44 -10.31
N ILE A 75 -7.52 -3.32 -9.59
CA ILE A 75 -7.06 -3.24 -8.21
C ILE A 75 -8.03 -2.36 -7.42
N GLU A 76 -8.56 -2.90 -6.32
CA GLU A 76 -9.39 -2.18 -5.38
C GLU A 76 -8.60 -1.96 -4.08
N LEU A 77 -8.46 -0.72 -3.66
CA LEU A 77 -7.79 -0.33 -2.43
C LEU A 77 -8.81 -0.06 -1.34
N TYR A 78 -8.48 -0.45 -0.12
CA TYR A 78 -9.33 -0.24 1.04
C TYR A 78 -8.50 0.14 2.26
N TYR A 79 -8.91 1.20 2.96
CA TYR A 79 -8.44 1.55 4.30
C TYR A 79 -9.36 0.90 5.35
N PRO A 80 -8.90 -0.14 6.05
CA PRO A 80 -9.73 -0.86 7.02
C PRO A 80 -9.71 -0.26 8.42
N GLY A 81 -8.93 0.80 8.65
CA GLY A 81 -8.58 1.31 9.98
C GLY A 81 -7.13 1.03 10.38
N ALA A 82 -6.69 1.67 11.45
CA ALA A 82 -5.32 1.57 11.96
C ALA A 82 -4.99 0.15 12.47
N GLY A 83 -3.75 -0.28 12.26
CA GLY A 83 -3.25 -1.58 12.75
C GLY A 83 -1.74 -1.54 12.88
N HIS A 84 -1.03 -2.05 11.86
CA HIS A 84 0.44 -1.94 11.77
C HIS A 84 0.91 -0.48 11.78
N THR A 85 0.17 0.39 11.10
CA THR A 85 0.33 1.85 11.13
C THR A 85 -1.04 2.54 11.12
N GLU A 86 -1.07 3.86 11.32
CA GLU A 86 -2.29 4.68 11.19
C GLU A 86 -2.80 4.77 9.74
N ASP A 87 -1.97 4.46 8.74
CA ASP A 87 -2.25 4.70 7.32
C ASP A 87 -2.23 3.43 6.46
N ASN A 88 -2.17 2.24 7.07
CA ASN A 88 -2.14 0.99 6.33
C ASN A 88 -3.39 0.78 5.48
N ILE A 89 -3.21 0.38 4.23
CA ILE A 89 -4.29 -0.05 3.33
C ILE A 89 -4.04 -1.47 2.83
N VAL A 90 -5.11 -2.11 2.35
CA VAL A 90 -5.04 -3.40 1.64
C VAL A 90 -5.42 -3.22 0.17
N ALA A 91 -4.99 -4.16 -0.66
CA ALA A 91 -5.35 -4.18 -2.08
C ALA A 91 -6.01 -5.53 -2.44
N TRP A 92 -7.20 -5.47 -2.99
CA TRP A 92 -7.95 -6.60 -3.51
C TRP A 92 -7.85 -6.67 -5.04
N LEU A 93 -7.66 -7.88 -5.55
CA LEU A 93 -7.59 -8.19 -6.97
C LEU A 93 -8.79 -9.08 -7.35
N PRO A 94 -9.92 -8.50 -7.79
CA PRO A 94 -11.19 -9.22 -7.93
C PRO A 94 -11.10 -10.39 -8.90
N LYS A 95 -10.41 -10.20 -10.03
CA LYS A 95 -10.26 -11.25 -11.05
C LYS A 95 -9.49 -12.47 -10.54
N SER A 96 -8.44 -12.29 -9.75
CA SER A 96 -7.62 -13.38 -9.25
C SER A 96 -8.03 -13.88 -7.87
N LYS A 97 -8.97 -13.20 -7.21
CA LYS A 97 -9.39 -13.47 -5.84
C LYS A 97 -8.24 -13.42 -4.83
N ILE A 98 -7.34 -12.45 -4.99
CA ILE A 98 -6.16 -12.29 -4.14
C ILE A 98 -6.29 -11.00 -3.34
N LEU A 99 -6.10 -11.10 -2.02
CA LEU A 99 -5.91 -9.97 -1.12
C LEU A 99 -4.43 -9.80 -0.81
N PHE A 100 -3.89 -8.63 -1.14
CA PHE A 100 -2.58 -8.19 -0.67
C PHE A 100 -2.76 -7.39 0.64
N GLY A 101 -2.47 -8.03 1.77
CA GLY A 101 -2.66 -7.46 3.12
C GLY A 101 -1.56 -6.51 3.59
N GLY A 102 -0.43 -6.42 2.88
CA GLY A 102 0.73 -5.63 3.32
C GLY A 102 1.24 -6.05 4.71
N CYS A 103 1.80 -5.10 5.45
CA CYS A 103 2.30 -5.34 6.82
C CYS A 103 1.20 -5.44 7.88
N LEU A 104 -0.05 -5.10 7.53
CA LEU A 104 -1.22 -5.27 8.40
C LEU A 104 -1.55 -6.76 8.63
N VAL A 105 -1.18 -7.64 7.70
CA VAL A 105 -1.39 -9.08 7.81
C VAL A 105 -0.06 -9.78 8.09
N ARG A 106 -0.06 -10.75 9.01
CA ARG A 106 1.13 -11.53 9.38
C ARG A 106 1.09 -12.92 8.75
N SER A 107 2.25 -13.42 8.34
CA SER A 107 2.40 -14.81 7.89
C SER A 107 2.37 -15.77 9.08
N HIS A 108 1.89 -17.00 8.86
CA HIS A 108 1.74 -18.03 9.90
C HIS A 108 3.04 -18.41 10.62
N GLU A 109 4.20 -18.25 9.96
CA GLU A 109 5.51 -18.57 10.53
C GLU A 109 5.98 -17.55 11.58
N TRP A 110 5.32 -16.38 11.69
CA TRP A 110 5.71 -15.34 12.63
C TRP A 110 4.93 -15.46 13.93
N GLU A 111 5.64 -15.51 15.05
CA GLU A 111 5.03 -15.61 16.38
C GLU A 111 4.61 -14.26 16.99
N GLY A 112 4.81 -13.15 16.26
CA GLY A 112 4.49 -11.82 16.74
C GLY A 112 4.15 -10.82 15.64
N LEU A 113 3.72 -9.64 16.08
CA LEU A 113 3.29 -8.54 15.20
C LEU A 113 4.45 -7.86 14.45
N GLY A 114 5.70 -8.10 14.88
CA GLY A 114 6.88 -7.45 14.31
C GLY A 114 7.12 -6.08 14.92
N TYR A 115 7.48 -5.09 14.10
CA TYR A 115 7.67 -3.71 14.54
C TYR A 115 6.33 -3.05 14.86
N VAL A 116 6.17 -2.57 16.09
CA VAL A 116 4.90 -1.99 16.59
C VAL A 116 5.05 -0.54 17.08
N GLY A 117 6.16 0.14 16.76
CA GLY A 117 6.42 1.50 17.23
C GLY A 117 5.39 2.54 16.76
N ASP A 118 4.81 2.32 15.57
CA ASP A 118 3.77 3.15 14.97
C ASP A 118 2.38 2.47 14.95
N ALA A 119 2.26 1.32 15.64
CA ALA A 119 1.08 0.48 15.56
C ALA A 119 -0.03 0.94 16.51
N SER A 120 -1.27 0.76 16.08
CA SER A 120 -2.45 0.84 16.94
C SER A 120 -2.89 -0.58 17.33
N ILE A 121 -2.16 -1.20 18.26
CA ILE A 121 -2.38 -2.61 18.66
C ILE A 121 -3.83 -2.87 19.09
N SER A 122 -4.43 -1.96 19.85
CA SER A 122 -5.82 -2.09 20.34
C SER A 122 -6.86 -2.07 19.21
N SER A 123 -6.57 -1.40 18.09
CA SER A 123 -7.47 -1.27 16.94
C SER A 123 -7.22 -2.34 15.87
N TRP A 124 -6.05 -2.98 15.88
CA TRP A 124 -5.60 -3.85 14.80
C TRP A 124 -6.59 -5.00 14.52
N ALA A 125 -7.06 -5.68 15.57
CA ALA A 125 -8.01 -6.79 15.41
C ALA A 125 -9.33 -6.35 14.75
N ASP A 126 -9.83 -5.14 15.07
CA ASP A 126 -11.06 -4.62 14.48
C ASP A 126 -10.85 -4.21 13.02
N SER A 127 -9.69 -3.66 12.67
CA SER A 127 -9.31 -3.40 11.28
C SER A 127 -9.28 -4.70 10.45
N ILE A 128 -8.80 -5.81 11.01
CA ILE A 128 -8.88 -7.12 10.33
C ILE A 128 -10.34 -7.56 10.15
N LYS A 129 -11.22 -7.37 11.15
CA LYS A 129 -12.65 -7.69 11.01
C LYS A 129 -13.34 -6.86 9.94
N ASN A 130 -12.94 -5.60 9.74
CA ASN A 130 -13.44 -4.75 8.66
C ASN A 130 -13.10 -5.32 7.29
N ILE A 131 -11.88 -5.85 7.10
CA ILE A 131 -11.49 -6.56 5.88
C ILE A 131 -12.36 -7.80 5.66
N VAL A 132 -12.54 -8.62 6.70
CA VAL A 132 -13.34 -9.86 6.62
C VAL A 132 -14.81 -9.57 6.29
N SER A 133 -15.34 -8.45 6.79
CA SER A 133 -16.74 -8.05 6.61
C SER A 133 -16.98 -7.32 5.28
N LYS A 134 -15.92 -6.86 4.61
CA LYS A 134 -16.04 -6.16 3.33
C LYS A 134 -16.57 -7.11 2.26
N LYS A 135 -17.63 -6.68 1.57
CA LYS A 135 -18.15 -7.37 0.40
C LYS A 135 -17.35 -6.91 -0.82
N TYR A 136 -16.67 -7.87 -1.45
CA TYR A 136 -15.87 -7.73 -2.66
C TYR A 136 -16.60 -8.32 -3.87
#